data_AF-A0A947CAY2-F1
#
_entry.id   AF-A0A947CAY2-F1
#
_cell.length_a   1.000
_cell.length_b   1.000
_cell.length_c   1.000
_cell.angle_alpha   90.00
_cell.angle_beta   90.00
_cell.angle_gamma   90.00
#
_symmetry.space_group_name_H-M   'P 1'
#
loop_
_entity.id
_entity.type
_entity.pdbx_description
1 polymer ?
#
loop_
_entity_poly.entity_id
_entity_poly.type
_entity_poly.pdbx_seq_one_letter_code
_entity_poly.pdbx_strand_id
1 'polypeptide(L)'
;MIHSVWAGCRTLREKIRGQGGSVLVVVASGMLALTSVVALAIDVGLMTTARLEAQRAADAAALAGAGAFVASPGNEGLARVLAAEYAARNAVRFESVTLLEDDIVIDTDALTVEVTVFRNRDRGNAIPTFFARVFGVQDVNIAATATAEAAPAGGIQCLLPVAIPDRWFEAGGEGNDPDEFDPEEGDYYIPWAQPDTDPPVFNDAFTGYAQSDLGTRIELTSNKANAGMNPSWYYPWRPPGQMGASDFRTN
;
A
#
# COMPACT_ATOMS: atom_id res chain seq x y z
N MET A 1 -3.40 66.59 -53.17
CA MET A 1 -3.61 66.29 -51.74
C MET A 1 -3.81 64.78 -51.50
N ILE A 2 -3.04 63.89 -52.18
CA ILE A 2 -3.25 62.42 -52.15
C ILE A 2 -1.95 61.65 -51.79
N HIS A 3 -0.79 62.31 -51.82
CA HIS A 3 0.51 61.67 -51.53
C HIS A 3 0.84 61.50 -50.04
N SER A 4 0.14 62.16 -49.11
CA SER A 4 0.46 62.09 -47.68
C SER A 4 -0.16 60.88 -46.95
N VAL A 5 -1.18 60.24 -47.54
CA VAL A 5 -1.89 59.11 -46.91
C VAL A 5 -1.11 57.79 -47.04
N TRP A 6 -0.32 57.63 -48.10
CA TRP A 6 0.44 56.40 -48.36
C TRP A 6 1.70 56.23 -47.48
N ALA A 7 2.28 57.32 -46.98
CA ALA A 7 3.46 57.28 -46.11
C ALA A 7 3.11 56.85 -44.66
N GLY A 8 1.92 57.21 -44.17
CA GLY A 8 1.44 56.83 -42.83
C GLY A 8 1.07 55.34 -42.71
N CYS A 9 0.58 54.72 -43.80
CA CYS A 9 0.20 53.31 -43.80
C CYS A 9 1.42 52.36 -43.85
N ARG A 10 2.53 52.79 -44.46
CA ARG A 10 3.78 52.02 -44.54
C ARG A 10 4.53 51.97 -43.20
N THR A 11 4.53 53.08 -42.46
CA THR A 11 5.18 53.22 -41.15
C THR A 11 4.45 52.48 -40.02
N LEU A 12 3.11 52.41 -40.05
CA LEU A 12 2.34 51.57 -39.12
C LEU A 12 2.59 50.07 -39.34
N ARG A 13 2.74 49.64 -40.61
CA ARG A 13 3.01 48.24 -40.96
C ARG A 13 4.41 47.80 -40.55
N GLU A 14 5.40 48.69 -40.56
CA GLU A 14 6.77 48.43 -40.07
C GLU A 14 6.83 48.37 -38.53
N LYS A 15 6.06 49.20 -37.82
CA LYS A 15 6.01 49.17 -36.34
C LYS A 15 5.35 47.90 -35.79
N ILE A 16 4.30 47.40 -36.45
CA ILE A 16 3.67 46.12 -36.11
C ILE A 16 4.60 44.93 -36.44
N ARG A 17 5.39 45.04 -37.51
CA ARG A 17 6.37 44.03 -37.93
C ARG A 17 7.62 43.99 -37.03
N GLY A 18 7.86 45.03 -36.24
CA GLY A 18 8.96 45.12 -35.26
C GLY A 18 8.64 44.60 -33.85
N GLN A 19 7.39 44.22 -33.54
CA GLN A 19 6.98 43.71 -32.21
C GLN A 19 6.84 42.19 -32.14
N GLY A 20 7.01 41.45 -33.24
CA GLY A 20 6.95 39.98 -33.24
C GLY A 20 8.10 39.32 -32.47
N GLY A 21 9.24 40.00 -32.29
CA GLY A 21 10.40 39.47 -31.59
C GLY A 21 10.22 39.37 -30.06
N SER A 22 9.58 40.35 -29.44
CA SER A 22 9.35 40.34 -27.98
C SER A 22 8.29 39.32 -27.56
N VAL A 23 7.24 39.16 -28.38
CA VAL A 23 6.21 38.14 -28.14
C VAL A 23 6.80 36.74 -28.16
N LEU A 24 7.73 36.46 -29.09
CA LEU A 24 8.41 35.17 -29.15
C LEU A 24 9.18 34.86 -27.86
N VAL A 25 9.89 35.84 -27.29
CA VAL A 25 10.65 35.67 -26.03
C VAL A 25 9.73 35.42 -24.84
N VAL A 26 8.62 36.16 -24.74
CA VAL A 26 7.63 35.98 -23.65
C VAL A 26 6.94 34.62 -23.75
N VAL A 27 6.54 34.20 -24.95
CA VAL A 27 5.92 32.89 -25.16
C VAL A 27 6.92 31.76 -24.88
N ALA A 28 8.15 31.87 -25.38
CA ALA A 28 9.18 30.86 -25.16
C ALA A 28 9.54 30.71 -23.66
N SER A 29 9.68 31.82 -22.94
CA SER A 29 9.92 31.79 -21.49
C SER A 29 8.72 31.26 -20.71
N GLY A 30 7.49 31.58 -21.11
CA GLY A 30 6.28 31.02 -20.52
C GLY A 30 6.15 29.52 -20.74
N MET A 31 6.43 29.01 -21.95
CA MET A 31 6.44 27.58 -22.23
C MET A 31 7.52 26.85 -21.44
N LEU A 32 8.70 27.46 -21.29
CA LEU A 32 9.77 26.92 -20.45
C LEU A 32 9.31 26.82 -19.00
N ALA A 33 8.74 27.89 -18.44
CA ALA A 33 8.25 27.91 -17.07
C ALA A 33 7.17 26.85 -16.82
N LEU A 34 6.21 26.69 -17.72
CA LEU A 34 5.17 25.65 -17.61
C LEU A 34 5.78 24.24 -17.67
N THR A 35 6.73 24.01 -18.58
CA THR A 35 7.42 22.72 -18.70
C THR A 35 8.21 22.39 -17.43
N SER A 36 8.87 23.39 -16.82
CA SER A 36 9.58 23.21 -15.55
C SER A 36 8.65 22.82 -14.39
N VAL A 37 7.43 23.39 -14.33
CA VAL A 37 6.44 23.01 -13.32
C VAL A 37 5.95 21.57 -13.52
N VAL A 38 5.68 21.17 -14.77
CA VAL A 38 5.28 19.79 -15.10
C VAL A 38 6.40 18.79 -14.77
N ALA A 39 7.63 19.14 -15.11
CA ALA A 39 8.81 18.34 -14.79
C ALA A 39 8.94 18.09 -13.29
N LEU A 40 8.81 19.15 -12.48
CA LEU A 40 8.83 19.05 -11.02
C LEU A 40 7.68 18.18 -10.49
N ALA A 41 6.47 18.35 -11.04
CA ALA A 41 5.31 17.55 -10.62
C ALA A 41 5.53 16.05 -10.86
N ILE A 42 6.18 15.67 -11.97
CA ILE A 42 6.49 14.28 -12.30
C ILE A 42 7.51 13.71 -11.32
N ASP A 43 8.59 14.44 -11.02
CA ASP A 43 9.60 13.98 -10.06
C ASP A 43 9.01 13.82 -8.65
N VAL A 44 8.18 14.77 -8.19
CA VAL A 44 7.50 14.65 -6.88
C VAL A 44 6.51 13.49 -6.87
N GLY A 45 5.77 13.27 -7.96
CA GLY A 45 4.88 12.11 -8.13
C GLY A 45 5.65 10.79 -8.04
N LEU A 46 6.84 10.72 -8.64
CA LEU A 46 7.72 9.56 -8.54
C LEU A 46 8.18 9.30 -7.11
N MET A 47 8.59 10.34 -6.37
CA MET A 47 9.05 10.20 -4.99
C MET A 47 7.92 9.77 -4.05
N THR A 48 6.74 10.37 -4.20
CA THR A 48 5.57 10.06 -3.36
C THR A 48 5.08 8.63 -3.61
N THR A 49 5.00 8.19 -4.87
CA THR A 49 4.64 6.80 -5.21
C THR A 49 5.65 5.80 -4.65
N ALA A 50 6.96 6.03 -4.84
CA ALA A 50 7.99 5.16 -4.29
C ALA A 50 7.96 5.09 -2.75
N ARG A 51 7.67 6.20 -2.06
CA ARG A 51 7.49 6.21 -0.60
C ARG A 51 6.26 5.43 -0.15
N LEU A 52 5.16 5.51 -0.88
CA LEU A 52 3.94 4.74 -0.57
C LEU A 52 4.15 3.24 -0.80
N GLU A 53 4.85 2.86 -1.87
CA GLU A 53 5.25 1.47 -2.10
C GLU A 53 6.16 0.94 -0.99
N ALA A 54 7.15 1.75 -0.56
CA ALA A 54 8.04 1.40 0.55
C ALA A 54 7.28 1.25 1.87
N GLN A 55 6.31 2.14 2.14
CA GLN A 55 5.46 2.04 3.33
C GLN A 55 4.62 0.76 3.33
N ARG A 56 3.97 0.42 2.20
CA ARG A 56 3.21 -0.83 2.08
C ARG A 56 4.07 -2.07 2.33
N ALA A 57 5.32 -2.06 1.82
CA ALA A 57 6.27 -3.13 2.08
C ALA A 57 6.66 -3.21 3.56
N ALA A 58 6.91 -2.06 4.20
CA ALA A 58 7.23 -1.99 5.63
C ALA A 58 6.05 -2.48 6.49
N ASP A 59 4.83 -2.03 6.21
CA ASP A 59 3.61 -2.41 6.94
C ASP A 59 3.37 -3.92 6.84
N ALA A 60 3.50 -4.50 5.63
CA ALA A 60 3.34 -5.93 5.41
C ALA A 60 4.41 -6.75 6.14
N ALA A 61 5.67 -6.30 6.10
CA ALA A 61 6.79 -6.96 6.77
C ALA A 61 6.65 -6.89 8.30
N ALA A 62 6.31 -5.73 8.85
CA ALA A 62 6.09 -5.55 10.29
C ALA A 62 4.94 -6.43 10.78
N LEU A 63 3.80 -6.44 10.07
CA LEU A 63 2.64 -7.24 10.43
C LEU A 63 2.94 -8.75 10.39
N ALA A 64 3.65 -9.23 9.36
CA ALA A 64 4.05 -10.63 9.25
C ALA A 64 5.03 -11.03 10.36
N GLY A 65 6.01 -10.17 10.65
CA GLY A 65 6.96 -10.38 11.74
C GLY A 65 6.28 -10.44 13.10
N ALA A 66 5.41 -9.48 13.42
CA ALA A 66 4.64 -9.49 14.66
C ALA A 66 3.70 -10.70 14.73
N GLY A 67 3.10 -11.10 13.59
CA GLY A 67 2.26 -12.30 13.48
C GLY A 67 2.94 -13.58 13.95
N ALA A 68 4.28 -13.68 13.86
CA ALA A 68 5.05 -14.79 14.40
C ALA A 68 4.81 -15.00 15.91
N PHE A 69 4.67 -13.92 16.66
CA PHE A 69 4.48 -13.94 18.11
C PHE A 69 3.10 -14.43 18.53
N VAL A 70 2.11 -14.44 17.63
CA VAL A 70 0.77 -14.99 17.91
C VAL A 70 0.86 -16.51 18.14
N ALA A 71 1.64 -17.21 17.32
CA ALA A 71 1.82 -18.67 17.42
C ALA A 71 3.01 -19.06 18.30
N SER A 72 4.07 -18.24 18.34
CA SER A 72 5.28 -18.51 19.12
C SER A 72 5.82 -17.22 19.76
N PRO A 73 5.28 -16.83 20.93
CA PRO A 73 5.75 -15.66 21.67
C PRO A 73 7.26 -15.75 21.93
N GLY A 74 7.99 -14.67 21.66
CA GLY A 74 9.44 -14.58 21.89
C GLY A 74 10.35 -15.22 20.82
N ASN A 75 9.79 -15.79 19.75
CA ASN A 75 10.60 -16.37 18.67
C ASN A 75 11.09 -15.29 17.67
N GLU A 76 12.19 -14.62 18.01
CA GLU A 76 12.80 -13.57 17.18
C GLU A 76 13.26 -14.06 15.81
N GLY A 77 13.77 -15.30 15.73
CA GLY A 77 14.25 -15.88 14.49
C GLY A 77 13.12 -16.02 13.47
N LEU A 78 11.97 -16.51 13.93
CA LEU A 78 10.78 -16.65 13.10
C LEU A 78 10.20 -15.28 12.69
N ALA A 79 10.12 -14.33 13.63
CA ALA A 79 9.66 -12.97 13.34
C ALA A 79 10.52 -12.30 12.26
N ARG A 80 11.85 -12.47 12.33
CA ARG A 80 12.80 -11.92 11.34
C ARG A 80 12.64 -12.57 9.97
N VAL A 81 12.48 -13.90 9.92
CA VAL A 81 12.28 -14.64 8.68
C VAL A 81 10.99 -14.19 7.99
N LEU A 82 9.87 -14.16 8.71
CA LEU A 82 8.58 -13.73 8.17
C LEU A 82 8.59 -12.26 7.72
N ALA A 83 9.21 -11.36 8.49
CA ALA A 83 9.35 -9.97 8.09
C ALA A 83 10.15 -9.82 6.79
N ALA A 84 11.30 -10.51 6.66
CA ALA A 84 12.12 -10.48 5.45
C ALA A 84 11.40 -11.08 4.24
N GLU A 85 10.67 -12.17 4.43
CA GLU A 85 9.89 -12.83 3.39
C GLU A 85 8.78 -11.93 2.85
N TYR A 86 7.96 -11.35 3.73
CA TYR A 86 6.86 -10.48 3.31
C TYR A 86 7.36 -9.15 2.72
N ALA A 87 8.51 -8.65 3.17
CA ALA A 87 9.18 -7.55 2.49
C ALA A 87 9.55 -7.93 1.04
N ALA A 88 10.16 -9.11 0.82
CA ALA A 88 10.58 -9.57 -0.50
C ALA A 88 9.41 -9.82 -1.48
N ARG A 89 8.22 -10.13 -0.97
CA ARG A 89 6.97 -10.23 -1.77
C ARG A 89 6.46 -8.88 -2.25
N ASN A 90 6.94 -7.77 -1.69
CA ASN A 90 6.61 -6.42 -2.11
C ASN A 90 7.71 -5.82 -2.99
N ALA A 91 7.31 -4.88 -3.85
CA ALA A 91 8.23 -4.17 -4.74
C ALA A 91 8.09 -2.67 -4.58
N VAL A 92 9.23 -1.98 -4.58
CA VAL A 92 9.30 -0.53 -4.74
C VAL A 92 9.91 -0.27 -6.10
N ARG A 93 9.20 0.48 -6.95
CA ARG A 93 9.64 0.83 -8.29
C ARG A 93 10.08 -0.40 -9.12
N PHE A 94 9.27 -1.46 -9.07
CA PHE A 94 9.47 -2.74 -9.78
C PHE A 94 10.66 -3.60 -9.32
N GLU A 95 11.28 -3.26 -8.20
CA GLU A 95 12.37 -4.03 -7.61
C GLU A 95 11.97 -4.47 -6.21
N SER A 96 12.12 -5.77 -5.95
CA SER A 96 11.79 -6.41 -4.68
C SER A 96 12.51 -5.74 -3.51
N VAL A 97 11.87 -5.69 -2.35
CA VAL A 97 12.51 -5.16 -1.14
C VAL A 97 13.41 -6.22 -0.53
N THR A 98 14.66 -5.84 -0.27
CA THR A 98 15.62 -6.65 0.48
C THR A 98 15.95 -5.94 1.79
N LEU A 99 15.73 -6.63 2.90
CA LEU A 99 16.06 -6.14 4.24
C LEU A 99 17.43 -6.67 4.69
N LEU A 100 18.15 -5.85 5.44
CA LEU A 100 19.33 -6.21 6.21
C LEU A 100 18.92 -6.51 7.67
N GLU A 101 19.84 -7.07 8.46
CA GLU A 101 19.55 -7.35 9.87
C GLU A 101 19.16 -6.08 10.66
N ASP A 102 19.86 -4.97 10.41
CA ASP A 102 19.62 -3.69 11.08
C ASP A 102 18.29 -3.02 10.69
N ASP A 103 17.61 -3.51 9.66
CA ASP A 103 16.31 -2.96 9.24
C ASP A 103 15.15 -3.46 10.06
N ILE A 104 15.38 -4.51 10.83
CA ILE A 104 14.35 -5.21 11.60
C ILE A 104 14.75 -5.13 13.07
N VAL A 105 14.04 -4.27 13.79
CA VAL A 105 14.16 -4.11 15.23
C VAL A 105 13.03 -4.90 15.87
N ILE A 106 13.39 -5.82 16.76
CA ILE A 106 12.45 -6.72 17.41
C ILE A 106 12.53 -6.48 18.91
N ASP A 107 11.37 -6.27 19.54
CA ASP A 107 11.23 -6.22 20.99
C ASP A 107 10.36 -7.41 21.41
N THR A 108 10.98 -8.40 22.04
CA THR A 108 10.30 -9.61 22.52
C THR A 108 9.52 -9.41 23.81
N ASP A 109 9.83 -8.37 24.59
CA ASP A 109 9.07 -8.04 25.80
C ASP A 109 7.76 -7.33 25.42
N ALA A 110 7.83 -6.40 24.46
CA ALA A 110 6.67 -5.69 23.93
C ALA A 110 5.94 -6.44 22.80
N LEU A 111 6.51 -7.56 22.31
CA LEU A 111 6.03 -8.30 21.14
C LEU A 111 5.84 -7.40 19.91
N THR A 112 6.78 -6.47 19.72
CA THR A 112 6.76 -5.54 18.58
C THR A 112 7.84 -5.87 17.56
N VAL A 113 7.51 -5.62 16.29
CA VAL A 113 8.45 -5.69 15.18
C VAL A 113 8.38 -4.38 14.41
N GLU A 114 9.49 -3.64 14.41
CA GLU A 114 9.69 -2.46 13.59
C GLU A 114 10.53 -2.82 12.38
N VAL A 115 10.05 -2.46 11.19
CA VAL A 115 10.73 -2.69 9.92
C VAL A 115 10.94 -1.35 9.22
N THR A 116 12.18 -1.09 8.79
CA THR A 116 12.50 0.06 7.94
C THR A 116 12.94 -0.39 6.55
N VAL A 117 12.19 0.04 5.54
CA VAL A 117 12.50 -0.20 4.12
C VAL A 117 13.29 0.97 3.58
N PHE A 118 14.50 0.71 3.08
CA PHE A 118 15.39 1.71 2.49
C PHE A 118 15.55 1.54 0.98
N ARG A 119 15.43 2.66 0.27
CA ARG A 119 15.87 2.83 -1.13
C ARG A 119 16.86 3.99 -1.17
N ASN A 120 18.14 3.69 -1.08
CA ASN A 120 19.17 4.72 -0.92
C ASN A 120 20.48 4.38 -1.64
N ARG A 121 21.36 5.38 -1.76
CA ARG A 121 22.65 5.23 -2.45
C ARG A 121 23.56 4.21 -1.80
N ASP A 122 23.55 4.13 -0.47
CA ASP A 122 24.43 3.23 0.28
C ASP A 122 24.09 1.76 0.01
N ARG A 123 22.83 1.47 -0.33
CA ARG A 123 22.34 0.15 -0.77
C ARG A 123 22.40 -0.07 -2.27
N GLY A 124 22.83 0.93 -3.05
CA GLY A 124 22.87 0.85 -4.51
C GLY A 124 21.50 0.83 -5.20
N ASN A 125 20.41 1.13 -4.47
CA ASN A 125 19.03 1.05 -4.97
C ASN A 125 18.23 2.35 -4.78
N ALA A 126 18.93 3.50 -4.76
CA ALA A 126 18.32 4.83 -4.71
C ALA A 126 17.33 5.04 -5.86
N ILE A 127 16.29 5.85 -5.63
CA ILE A 127 15.28 6.09 -6.65
C ILE A 127 15.79 7.11 -7.67
N PRO A 128 15.97 6.75 -8.95
CA PRO A 128 16.40 7.68 -9.97
C PRO A 128 15.36 8.79 -10.17
N THR A 129 15.79 10.05 -10.24
CA THR A 129 14.89 11.13 -10.68
C THR A 129 14.74 11.10 -12.20
N PHE A 130 13.73 11.80 -12.74
CA PHE A 130 13.53 11.91 -14.18
C PHE A 130 14.03 13.25 -14.71
N PHE A 131 13.40 14.37 -14.31
CA PHE A 131 13.77 15.70 -14.83
C PHE A 131 14.81 16.41 -13.95
N ALA A 132 14.83 16.15 -12.64
CA ALA A 132 15.77 16.75 -11.71
C ALA A 132 17.25 16.44 -12.03
N ARG A 133 17.51 15.43 -12.88
CA ARG A 133 18.82 15.12 -13.46
C ARG A 133 19.44 16.30 -14.20
N VAL A 134 18.62 17.15 -14.84
CA VAL A 134 19.07 18.36 -15.53
C VAL A 134 19.74 19.34 -14.56
N PHE A 135 19.32 19.33 -13.29
CA PHE A 135 19.89 20.14 -12.21
C PHE A 135 20.94 19.39 -11.38
N GLY A 136 21.41 18.23 -11.85
CA GLY A 136 22.45 17.43 -11.19
C GLY A 136 21.95 16.50 -10.07
N VAL A 137 20.63 16.43 -9.82
CA VAL A 137 20.04 15.49 -8.85
C VAL A 137 19.71 14.20 -9.58
N GLN A 138 20.60 13.21 -9.55
CA GLN A 138 20.43 11.96 -10.31
C GLN A 138 19.45 10.97 -9.68
N ASP A 139 19.34 11.01 -8.36
CA ASP A 139 18.57 10.06 -7.56
C ASP A 139 18.24 10.68 -6.20
N VAL A 140 17.32 10.05 -5.49
CA VAL A 140 16.91 10.41 -4.14
C VAL A 140 16.82 9.18 -3.24
N ASN A 141 17.09 9.42 -1.96
CA ASN A 141 16.96 8.42 -0.92
C ASN A 141 15.53 8.46 -0.34
N ILE A 142 14.94 7.28 -0.14
CA ILE A 142 13.64 7.10 0.49
C ILE A 142 13.77 6.08 1.61
N ALA A 143 13.10 6.34 2.72
CA ALA A 143 12.90 5.41 3.81
C ALA A 143 11.43 5.43 4.25
N ALA A 144 10.91 4.28 4.62
CA ALA A 144 9.61 4.11 5.22
C ALA A 144 9.71 3.10 6.36
N THR A 145 9.10 3.41 7.50
CA THR A 145 9.16 2.59 8.71
C THR A 145 7.74 2.23 9.14
N ALA A 146 7.56 0.99 9.58
CA ALA A 146 6.32 0.51 10.15
C ALA A 146 6.62 -0.33 11.38
N THR A 147 5.73 -0.26 12.36
CA THR A 147 5.81 -1.05 13.59
C THR A 147 4.49 -1.77 13.79
N ALA A 148 4.56 -3.06 14.07
CA ALA A 148 3.40 -3.88 14.42
C ALA A 148 3.63 -4.56 15.76
N GLU A 149 2.53 -4.80 16.48
CA GLU A 149 2.52 -5.44 17.80
C GLU A 149 1.59 -6.65 17.76
N ALA A 150 2.02 -7.75 18.37
CA ALA A 150 1.17 -8.90 18.65
C ALA A 150 0.71 -8.85 20.11
N ALA A 151 -0.50 -8.35 20.32
CA ALA A 151 -1.11 -8.30 21.64
C ALA A 151 -2.36 -9.19 21.71
N PRO A 152 -2.68 -9.76 22.88
CA PRO A 152 -3.99 -10.36 23.11
C PRO A 152 -5.10 -9.34 22.81
N ALA A 153 -6.16 -9.77 22.14
CA ALA A 153 -7.29 -8.91 21.83
C ALA A 153 -7.97 -8.40 23.12
N GLY A 154 -7.74 -7.13 23.45
CA GLY A 154 -8.42 -6.38 24.51
C GLY A 154 -9.46 -5.40 23.95
N GLY A 155 -9.87 -4.42 24.76
CA GLY A 155 -10.68 -3.31 24.26
C GLY A 155 -9.91 -2.54 23.18
N ILE A 156 -10.55 -2.30 22.03
CA ILE A 156 -9.89 -1.71 20.86
C ILE A 156 -10.35 -0.25 20.72
N GLN A 157 -9.39 0.68 20.66
CA GLN A 157 -9.65 2.07 20.34
C GLN A 157 -9.20 2.33 18.90
N CYS A 158 -10.08 2.89 18.06
CA CYS A 158 -9.80 3.19 16.65
C CYS A 158 -9.44 1.96 15.79
N LEU A 159 -10.19 0.85 15.92
CA LEU A 159 -10.06 -0.28 14.99
C LEU A 159 -10.27 0.22 13.55
N LEU A 160 -9.26 0.07 12.69
CA LEU A 160 -9.45 0.16 11.25
C LEU A 160 -10.02 -1.20 10.80
N PRO A 161 -11.30 -1.31 10.43
CA PRO A 161 -11.99 -2.59 10.35
C PRO A 161 -11.77 -3.24 8.98
N VAL A 162 -10.55 -3.72 8.71
CA VAL A 162 -10.30 -4.57 7.53
C VAL A 162 -9.30 -5.65 7.90
N ALA A 163 -9.81 -6.79 8.38
CA ALA A 163 -9.11 -8.06 8.23
C ALA A 163 -9.71 -8.75 7.01
N ILE A 164 -8.86 -9.28 6.13
CA ILE A 164 -9.34 -10.18 5.07
C ILE A 164 -9.56 -11.54 5.73
N PRO A 165 -10.81 -12.04 5.77
CA PRO A 165 -11.11 -13.34 6.33
C PRO A 165 -10.53 -14.44 5.44
N ASP A 166 -10.05 -15.53 6.00
CA ASP A 166 -9.68 -16.68 5.17
C ASP A 166 -10.94 -17.40 4.64
N ARG A 167 -10.82 -18.06 3.48
CA ARG A 167 -11.88 -18.93 2.93
C ARG A 167 -11.64 -20.39 3.35
N TRP A 168 -12.70 -21.15 3.63
CA TRP A 168 -12.62 -22.60 3.74
C TRP A 168 -12.68 -23.26 2.35
N PHE A 169 -12.43 -24.56 2.29
CA PHE A 169 -12.60 -25.36 1.08
C PHE A 169 -13.96 -26.05 1.12
N GLU A 170 -14.78 -25.76 0.12
CA GLU A 170 -16.07 -26.43 -0.09
C GLU A 170 -15.83 -27.85 -0.63
N ALA A 171 -16.43 -28.84 0.02
CA ALA A 171 -16.63 -30.13 -0.61
C ALA A 171 -17.67 -29.99 -1.74
N GLY A 172 -17.39 -30.55 -2.91
CA GLY A 172 -18.38 -30.59 -3.99
C GLY A 172 -19.32 -31.78 -3.84
N GLY A 173 -20.62 -31.61 -4.12
CA GLY A 173 -21.59 -32.71 -4.05
C GLY A 173 -23.04 -32.26 -4.25
N GLU A 174 -23.97 -33.21 -4.40
CA GLU A 174 -25.41 -32.94 -4.27
C GLU A 174 -25.74 -32.85 -2.78
N GLY A 175 -26.23 -31.70 -2.32
CA GLY A 175 -26.60 -31.45 -0.92
C GLY A 175 -25.80 -30.32 -0.29
N ASN A 176 -24.55 -30.15 -0.72
CA ASN A 176 -23.64 -29.15 -0.16
C ASN A 176 -24.11 -27.74 -0.51
N ASP A 177 -24.37 -26.95 0.52
CA ASP A 177 -24.66 -25.52 0.42
C ASP A 177 -23.31 -24.77 0.38
N PRO A 178 -22.89 -24.16 -0.74
CA PRO A 178 -21.56 -23.56 -0.94
C PRO A 178 -21.31 -22.26 -0.15
N ASP A 179 -22.04 -22.15 0.94
CA ASP A 179 -22.65 -20.97 1.50
C ASP A 179 -22.77 -21.16 3.04
N GLU A 180 -22.64 -22.40 3.52
CA GLU A 180 -22.54 -22.83 4.92
C GLU A 180 -21.29 -23.72 5.08
N PHE A 181 -20.49 -23.51 6.13
CA PHE A 181 -19.37 -24.40 6.44
C PHE A 181 -19.89 -25.67 7.13
N ASP A 182 -19.83 -26.81 6.44
CA ASP A 182 -20.22 -28.12 6.96
C ASP A 182 -19.08 -29.16 6.88
N PRO A 183 -18.35 -29.38 7.99
CA PRO A 183 -17.29 -30.38 8.04
C PRO A 183 -17.79 -31.83 7.97
N GLU A 184 -19.08 -32.09 8.22
CA GLU A 184 -19.69 -33.43 8.08
C GLU A 184 -19.91 -33.78 6.60
N GLU A 185 -20.13 -32.77 5.75
CA GLU A 185 -20.25 -32.90 4.29
C GLU A 185 -18.90 -32.78 3.56
N GLY A 186 -17.81 -32.58 4.30
CA GLY A 186 -16.43 -32.66 3.83
C GLY A 186 -15.72 -31.32 3.69
N ASP A 187 -16.33 -30.22 4.15
CA ASP A 187 -15.65 -28.93 4.15
C ASP A 187 -14.47 -28.94 5.11
N TYR A 188 -13.42 -28.22 4.75
CA TYR A 188 -12.25 -28.12 5.61
C TYR A 188 -11.60 -26.73 5.52
N TYR A 189 -11.15 -26.24 6.67
CA TYR A 189 -10.33 -25.03 6.77
C TYR A 189 -8.91 -25.42 7.17
N ILE A 190 -7.94 -24.88 6.43
CA ILE A 190 -6.52 -25.06 6.76
C ILE A 190 -6.03 -23.70 7.25
N PRO A 191 -5.70 -23.56 8.55
CA PRO A 191 -5.20 -22.31 9.07
C PRO A 191 -3.84 -21.97 8.46
N TRP A 192 -3.61 -20.67 8.26
CA TRP A 192 -2.34 -20.15 7.71
C TRP A 192 -1.12 -20.54 8.56
N ALA A 193 -1.32 -20.79 9.86
CA ALA A 193 -0.32 -21.27 10.80
C ALA A 193 -0.83 -22.54 11.50
N GLN A 194 0.06 -23.51 11.69
CA GLN A 194 -0.18 -24.71 12.50
C GLN A 194 0.43 -24.50 13.89
N PRO A 195 -0.33 -23.93 14.86
CA PRO A 195 0.23 -23.53 16.16
C PRO A 195 0.61 -24.73 17.05
N ASP A 196 0.22 -25.94 16.68
CA ASP A 196 0.54 -27.20 17.35
C ASP A 196 1.92 -27.76 16.95
N THR A 197 2.60 -27.12 16.00
CA THR A 197 3.98 -27.46 15.59
C THR A 197 5.01 -26.54 16.23
N ASP A 198 6.20 -27.06 16.55
CA ASP A 198 7.33 -26.29 17.11
C ASP A 198 8.60 -26.49 16.25
N PRO A 199 9.06 -25.47 15.49
CA PRO A 199 8.43 -24.16 15.32
C PRO A 199 7.11 -24.24 14.51
N PRO A 200 6.23 -23.24 14.60
CA PRO A 200 5.01 -23.18 13.81
C PRO A 200 5.32 -23.29 12.33
N VAL A 201 4.65 -24.23 11.66
CA VAL A 201 4.67 -24.34 10.21
C VAL A 201 3.64 -23.37 9.64
N PHE A 202 4.11 -22.47 8.78
CA PHE A 202 3.25 -21.54 8.03
C PHE A 202 2.95 -22.12 6.66
N ASN A 203 1.69 -22.02 6.27
CA ASN A 203 1.21 -22.61 5.03
C ASN A 203 0.78 -21.52 4.04
N ASP A 204 1.78 -20.97 3.34
CA ASP A 204 1.62 -19.84 2.42
C ASP A 204 0.62 -20.05 1.28
N ALA A 205 0.28 -21.31 0.98
CA ALA A 205 -0.67 -21.65 -0.06
C ALA A 205 -2.14 -21.66 0.42
N PHE A 206 -2.41 -21.37 1.70
CA PHE A 206 -3.70 -21.68 2.33
C PHE A 206 -4.33 -20.46 3.00
N THR A 207 -4.73 -19.50 2.17
CA THR A 207 -5.71 -18.46 2.52
C THR A 207 -7.13 -18.85 2.10
N GLY A 208 -7.26 -19.99 1.39
CA GLY A 208 -8.46 -20.38 0.66
C GLY A 208 -8.69 -19.57 -0.63
N TYR A 209 -7.92 -18.51 -0.88
CA TYR A 209 -7.98 -17.69 -2.10
C TYR A 209 -6.96 -18.14 -3.16
N ALA A 210 -7.35 -18.08 -4.42
CA ALA A 210 -6.53 -18.36 -5.60
C ALA A 210 -6.45 -17.14 -6.53
N GLN A 211 -5.61 -17.20 -7.58
CA GLN A 211 -5.55 -16.12 -8.58
C GLN A 211 -6.91 -15.83 -9.26
N SER A 212 -7.81 -16.83 -9.32
CA SER A 212 -9.18 -16.66 -9.81
C SER A 212 -10.05 -15.77 -8.93
N ASP A 213 -9.71 -15.60 -7.66
CA ASP A 213 -10.46 -14.78 -6.71
C ASP A 213 -10.03 -13.30 -6.74
N LEU A 214 -9.05 -12.94 -7.59
CA LEU A 214 -8.66 -11.54 -7.81
C LEU A 214 -9.83 -10.77 -8.42
N GLY A 215 -10.33 -9.77 -7.68
CA GLY A 215 -11.48 -8.95 -8.07
C GLY A 215 -12.81 -9.44 -7.51
N THR A 216 -12.83 -10.54 -6.75
CA THR A 216 -14.00 -10.97 -5.99
C THR A 216 -14.44 -9.86 -5.03
N ARG A 217 -15.71 -9.48 -5.11
CA ARG A 217 -16.29 -8.47 -4.22
C ARG A 217 -16.56 -9.11 -2.86
N ILE A 218 -15.90 -8.59 -1.84
CA ILE A 218 -16.18 -8.89 -0.43
C ILE A 218 -17.16 -7.84 0.09
N GLU A 219 -18.33 -8.24 0.58
CA GLU A 219 -19.33 -7.33 1.14
C GLU A 219 -19.29 -7.35 2.66
N LEU A 220 -18.76 -6.28 3.26
CA LEU A 220 -18.77 -6.09 4.71
C LEU A 220 -20.13 -5.52 5.13
N THR A 221 -20.89 -6.25 5.95
CA THR A 221 -22.24 -5.80 6.36
C THR A 221 -22.24 -5.44 7.84
N SER A 222 -22.83 -4.28 8.17
CA SER A 222 -23.12 -3.92 9.56
C SER A 222 -24.45 -4.54 9.98
N ASN A 223 -24.37 -5.49 10.92
CA ASN A 223 -25.45 -6.14 11.67
C ASN A 223 -26.90 -5.76 11.27
N LYS A 224 -27.55 -6.55 10.39
CA LYS A 224 -29.01 -6.53 10.24
C LYS A 224 -29.60 -7.54 11.20
N ALA A 225 -30.21 -7.07 12.28
CA ALA A 225 -30.71 -7.85 13.41
C ALA A 225 -31.77 -8.94 13.11
N ASN A 226 -32.14 -9.20 11.86
CA ASN A 226 -33.21 -10.14 11.48
C ASN A 226 -33.00 -10.83 10.11
N ALA A 227 -31.83 -10.73 9.49
CA ALA A 227 -31.50 -11.53 8.31
C ALA A 227 -30.52 -12.61 8.78
N GLY A 228 -30.80 -13.89 8.49
CA GLY A 228 -29.91 -15.00 8.84
C GLY A 228 -28.47 -14.77 8.36
N MET A 229 -27.53 -15.56 8.90
CA MET A 229 -26.17 -15.59 8.37
C MET A 229 -26.26 -15.95 6.89
N ASN A 230 -25.79 -15.04 6.03
CA ASN A 230 -25.71 -15.27 4.60
C ASN A 230 -24.23 -15.29 4.20
N PRO A 231 -23.86 -16.09 3.20
CA PRO A 231 -22.51 -16.20 2.67
C PRO A 231 -22.08 -14.95 1.93
N SER A 232 -20.75 -14.75 1.83
CA SER A 232 -20.07 -13.50 1.43
C SER A 232 -20.25 -12.31 2.38
N TRP A 233 -21.04 -12.47 3.46
CA TRP A 233 -21.23 -11.45 4.47
C TRP A 233 -20.25 -11.65 5.61
N TYR A 234 -19.33 -10.71 5.75
CA TYR A 234 -18.42 -10.70 6.88
C TYR A 234 -18.92 -9.67 7.89
N TYR A 235 -19.21 -10.19 9.09
CA TYR A 235 -19.63 -9.37 10.20
C TYR A 235 -18.40 -8.79 10.90
N PRO A 236 -18.43 -7.51 11.30
CA PRO A 236 -17.38 -6.98 12.15
C PRO A 236 -17.30 -7.82 13.43
N TRP A 237 -16.08 -8.23 13.82
CA TRP A 237 -15.86 -8.91 15.09
C TRP A 237 -16.42 -8.02 16.21
N ARG A 238 -17.37 -8.58 16.96
CA ARG A 238 -18.07 -7.87 18.04
C ARG A 238 -17.38 -8.25 19.35
N PRO A 239 -16.71 -7.32 20.04
CA PRO A 239 -16.16 -7.60 21.36
C PRO A 239 -17.27 -8.10 22.29
N PRO A 240 -17.03 -9.15 23.10
CA PRO A 240 -17.99 -9.61 24.08
C PRO A 240 -18.38 -8.45 25.03
N GLY A 241 -19.66 -8.07 25.04
CA GLY A 241 -20.21 -7.12 26.01
C GLY A 241 -20.63 -5.73 25.49
N GLN A 242 -20.51 -5.41 24.20
CA GLN A 242 -20.98 -4.10 23.67
C GLN A 242 -22.01 -4.23 22.55
N MET A 243 -23.05 -3.40 22.60
CA MET A 243 -24.20 -3.44 21.71
C MET A 243 -24.43 -2.10 21.02
N GLY A 244 -24.00 -1.98 19.76
CA GLY A 244 -24.63 -1.07 18.81
C GLY A 244 -23.68 -0.21 17.99
N ALA A 245 -24.17 0.21 16.83
CA ALA A 245 -23.47 1.11 15.90
C ALA A 245 -23.19 2.52 16.45
N SER A 246 -23.69 2.84 17.65
CA SER A 246 -23.43 4.11 18.33
C SER A 246 -22.01 4.23 18.90
N ASP A 247 -21.33 3.12 19.21
CA ASP A 247 -19.98 3.16 19.82
C ASP A 247 -18.89 3.61 18.86
N PHE A 248 -19.10 3.48 17.54
CA PHE A 248 -18.16 3.95 16.51
C PHE A 248 -18.27 5.46 16.22
N ARG A 249 -19.14 6.21 16.91
CA ARG A 249 -19.34 7.65 16.67
C ARG A 249 -18.64 8.56 17.70
N THR A 250 -18.10 8.00 18.78
CA THR A 250 -17.57 8.79 19.91
C THR A 250 -16.15 8.46 20.32
N ASN A 251 -15.43 7.64 19.56
CA ASN A 251 -13.98 7.47 19.62
C ASN A 251 -13.37 7.63 18.22
#